data_AF-A0A954K638-F1
#
_entry.id   AF-A0A954K638-F1
#
_cell.length_a   1.000
_cell.length_b   1.000
_cell.length_c   1.000
_cell.angle_alpha   90.00
_cell.angle_beta   90.00
_cell.angle_gamma   90.00
#
_symmetry.space_group_name_H-M   'P 1'
#
loop_
_entity.id
_entity.type
_entity.pdbx_description
1 polymer ?
#
loop_
_entity_poly.entity_id
_entity_poly.type
_entity_poly.pdbx_seq_one_letter_code
_entity_poly.pdbx_strand_id
1 'polypeptide(L)'
;VIPEGAHWNDVRAAPRDVGRALLSAFLAIEAANPERLQGVFGNANWTDKAQMPDSTLKNLIEHFSKHDLTLAAVPEDELGNGYEYLIKKFADDSGHTAQEFYTNRTLVHLMAQMLEPQPGESIYDPTCGTGGMLISCLAEVKRRGGDIRTTGLYGQELITITAAIARMNLVI
;
A
#
# COMPACT_ATOMS: atom_id res chain seq x y z
N VAL A 1 -9.58 -0.13 -12.59
CA VAL A 1 -9.21 0.05 -14.02
C VAL A 1 -7.96 0.90 -14.10
N ILE A 2 -6.99 0.51 -14.93
CA ILE A 2 -5.83 1.35 -15.25
C ILE A 2 -6.09 1.98 -16.62
N PRO A 3 -6.18 3.32 -16.75
CA PRO A 3 -6.40 3.99 -18.03
C PRO A 3 -5.20 3.88 -18.98
N GLU A 4 -5.47 4.05 -20.28
CA GLU A 4 -4.41 4.23 -21.29
C GLU A 4 -3.53 5.44 -20.94
N GLY A 5 -2.22 5.31 -21.13
CA GLY A 5 -1.25 6.34 -20.75
C GLY A 5 -0.87 6.35 -19.26
N ALA A 6 -1.51 5.52 -18.43
CA ALA A 6 -1.19 5.34 -17.01
C ALA A 6 -0.58 3.97 -16.69
N HIS A 7 -0.25 3.16 -17.71
CA HIS A 7 0.43 1.88 -17.48
C HIS A 7 1.91 2.10 -17.14
N TRP A 8 2.50 1.13 -16.43
CA TRP A 8 3.92 1.17 -16.05
C TRP A 8 4.85 1.43 -17.24
N ASN A 9 4.57 0.81 -18.39
CA ASN A 9 5.36 0.99 -19.60
C ASN A 9 5.26 2.40 -20.20
N ASP A 10 4.12 3.08 -20.05
CA ASP A 10 3.93 4.45 -20.53
C ASP A 10 4.82 5.42 -19.72
N VAL A 11 4.80 5.27 -18.40
CA VAL A 11 5.66 6.05 -17.49
C VAL A 11 7.13 5.72 -17.73
N ARG A 12 7.45 4.43 -17.88
CA ARG A 12 8.81 3.97 -18.19
C ARG A 12 9.33 4.52 -19.50
N ALA A 13 8.49 4.69 -20.52
CA ALA A 13 8.89 5.25 -21.82
C ALA A 13 9.15 6.77 -21.78
N ALA A 14 8.75 7.47 -20.70
CA ALA A 14 8.95 8.91 -20.58
C ALA A 14 10.45 9.29 -20.69
N PRO A 15 10.83 10.17 -21.64
CA PRO A 15 12.22 10.55 -21.87
C PRO A 15 12.72 11.63 -20.89
N ARG A 16 11.80 12.43 -20.35
CA ARG A 16 12.04 13.53 -19.39
C ARG A 16 10.77 13.77 -18.58
N ASP A 17 10.89 14.51 -17.49
CA ASP A 17 9.77 14.85 -16.61
C ASP A 17 9.06 13.59 -16.10
N VAL A 18 9.85 12.60 -15.69
CA VAL A 18 9.39 11.29 -15.21
C VAL A 18 8.45 11.48 -14.01
N GLY A 19 8.78 12.41 -13.11
CA GLY A 19 7.91 12.77 -11.99
C GLY A 19 6.53 13.30 -12.41
N ARG A 20 6.46 14.07 -13.50
CA ARG A 20 5.18 14.54 -14.05
C ARG A 20 4.40 13.41 -14.72
N ALA A 21 5.09 12.48 -15.39
CA ALA A 21 4.47 11.30 -15.96
C ALA A 21 3.85 10.41 -14.86
N LEU A 22 4.59 10.17 -13.77
CA LEU A 22 4.09 9.46 -12.58
C LEU A 22 2.86 10.14 -11.99
N LEU A 23 2.95 11.46 -11.73
CA LEU A 23 1.82 12.22 -11.18
C LEU A 23 0.58 12.15 -12.08
N SER A 24 0.77 12.27 -13.40
CA SER A 24 -0.34 12.19 -14.35
C SER A 24 -0.98 10.80 -14.36
N ALA A 25 -0.18 9.74 -14.27
CA ALA A 25 -0.66 8.37 -14.18
C ALA A 25 -1.45 8.14 -12.87
N PHE A 26 -0.93 8.60 -11.73
CA PHE A 26 -1.65 8.51 -10.44
C PHE A 26 -3.00 9.21 -10.49
N LEU A 27 -3.05 10.46 -10.95
CA LEU A 27 -4.30 11.22 -11.06
C LEU A 27 -5.31 10.53 -12.00
N ALA A 28 -4.85 9.97 -13.12
CA ALA A 28 -5.70 9.22 -14.03
C ALA A 28 -6.27 7.95 -13.38
N ILE A 29 -5.43 7.22 -12.63
CA ILE A 29 -5.85 6.02 -11.89
C ILE A 29 -6.87 6.38 -10.80
N GLU A 30 -6.66 7.46 -10.02
CA GLU A 30 -7.64 7.87 -9.02
C GLU A 30 -8.97 8.27 -9.65
N ALA A 31 -8.93 9.08 -10.71
CA ALA A 31 -10.12 9.54 -11.42
C ALA A 31 -10.93 8.38 -12.03
N ALA A 32 -10.26 7.32 -12.48
CA ALA A 32 -10.90 6.12 -13.00
C ALA A 32 -11.43 5.17 -11.92
N ASN A 33 -11.04 5.35 -10.65
CA ASN A 33 -11.42 4.48 -9.54
C ASN A 33 -11.81 5.28 -8.27
N PRO A 34 -12.78 6.22 -8.36
CA PRO A 34 -13.03 7.18 -7.29
C PRO A 34 -13.44 6.53 -5.97
N GLU A 35 -14.26 5.47 -6.02
CA GLU A 35 -14.74 4.78 -4.81
C GLU A 35 -13.63 4.08 -4.01
N ARG A 36 -12.57 3.62 -4.68
CA ARG A 36 -11.50 2.81 -4.07
C ARG A 36 -10.21 3.59 -3.88
N LEU A 37 -9.81 4.42 -4.84
CA LEU A 37 -8.46 4.97 -4.95
C LEU A 37 -8.38 6.49 -4.82
N GLN A 38 -9.48 7.22 -4.65
CA GLN A 38 -9.43 8.67 -4.50
C GLN A 38 -8.49 9.10 -3.36
N GLY A 39 -7.48 9.93 -3.64
CA GLY A 39 -6.51 10.43 -2.66
C GLY A 39 -5.54 9.37 -2.10
N VAL A 40 -5.44 8.19 -2.72
CA VAL A 40 -4.55 7.13 -2.26
C VAL A 40 -3.09 7.45 -2.57
N PHE A 41 -2.76 8.09 -3.68
CA PHE A 41 -1.35 8.36 -4.03
C PHE A 41 -0.76 9.58 -3.30
N GLY A 42 -1.54 10.23 -2.43
CA GLY A 42 -1.11 11.35 -1.60
C GLY A 42 -0.77 12.60 -2.40
N ASN A 43 0.01 13.50 -1.78
CA ASN A 43 0.36 14.81 -2.34
C ASN A 43 1.88 15.01 -2.46
N ALA A 44 2.64 13.93 -2.62
CA ALA A 44 4.09 14.00 -2.76
C ALA A 44 4.48 14.88 -3.96
N ASN A 45 5.54 15.70 -3.79
CA ASN A 45 5.98 16.64 -4.81
C ASN A 45 6.86 15.94 -5.87
N TRP A 46 6.25 15.04 -6.65
CA TRP A 46 6.92 14.26 -7.69
C TRP A 46 7.65 15.11 -8.74
N THR A 47 7.28 16.38 -8.88
CA THR A 47 7.86 17.31 -9.85
C THR A 47 9.04 18.13 -9.31
N ASP A 48 9.34 18.05 -8.00
CA ASP A 48 10.50 18.71 -7.42
C ASP A 48 11.79 18.02 -7.87
N LYS A 49 12.50 18.62 -8.83
CA LYS A 49 13.74 18.06 -9.39
C LYS A 49 14.90 18.08 -8.40
N ALA A 50 14.86 18.89 -7.34
CA ALA A 50 15.91 18.91 -6.33
C ALA A 50 15.81 17.69 -5.42
N GLN A 51 14.58 17.27 -5.09
CA GLN A 51 14.32 16.08 -4.27
C GLN A 51 14.22 14.80 -5.12
N MET A 52 13.61 14.89 -6.31
CA MET A 52 13.33 13.79 -7.21
C MET A 52 13.84 14.08 -8.64
N PRO A 53 15.17 14.06 -8.87
CA PRO A 53 15.72 14.18 -10.21
C PRO A 53 15.21 13.07 -11.14
N ASP A 54 15.06 13.37 -12.43
CA ASP A 54 14.61 12.38 -13.43
C ASP A 54 15.53 11.15 -13.48
N SER A 55 16.84 11.33 -13.29
CA SER A 55 17.80 10.23 -13.25
C SER A 55 17.51 9.26 -12.10
N THR A 56 17.20 9.76 -10.90
CA THR A 56 16.84 8.95 -9.74
C THR A 56 15.54 8.19 -9.98
N LEU A 57 14.49 8.88 -10.44
CA LEU A 57 13.20 8.25 -10.74
C LEU A 57 13.33 7.19 -11.85
N LYS A 58 14.10 7.50 -12.91
CA LYS A 58 14.35 6.55 -14.00
C LYS A 58 15.11 5.33 -13.51
N ASN A 59 16.16 5.52 -12.71
CA ASN A 59 16.91 4.41 -12.12
C ASN A 59 16.02 3.51 -11.26
N LEU A 60 15.10 4.10 -10.49
CA LEU A 60 14.14 3.34 -9.68
C LEU A 60 13.18 2.51 -10.55
N ILE A 61 12.58 3.13 -11.58
CA ILE A 61 11.70 2.45 -12.53
C ILE A 61 12.44 1.32 -13.23
N GLU A 62 13.65 1.56 -13.74
CA GLU A 62 14.45 0.55 -14.41
C GLU A 62 14.92 -0.55 -13.45
N HIS A 63 15.15 -0.25 -12.17
CA HIS A 63 15.46 -1.25 -11.16
C HIS A 63 14.30 -2.22 -10.97
N PHE A 64 13.08 -1.71 -10.72
CA PHE A 64 11.89 -2.56 -10.57
C PHE A 64 11.54 -3.28 -11.87
N SER A 65 11.80 -2.68 -13.03
CA SER A 65 11.53 -3.30 -14.34
C SER A 65 12.45 -4.48 -14.69
N LYS A 66 13.47 -4.78 -13.85
CA LYS A 66 14.28 -6.00 -13.97
C LYS A 66 13.59 -7.24 -13.39
N HIS A 67 12.52 -7.03 -12.62
CA HIS A 67 11.78 -8.07 -11.93
C HIS A 67 10.38 -8.18 -12.52
N ASP A 68 9.90 -9.39 -12.72
CA ASP A 68 8.50 -9.63 -13.04
C ASP A 68 7.69 -9.58 -11.74
N LEU A 69 6.95 -8.50 -11.55
CA LEU A 69 6.08 -8.27 -10.39
C LEU A 69 4.61 -8.49 -10.71
N THR A 70 4.30 -9.24 -11.77
CA THR A 70 2.92 -9.64 -12.06
C THR A 70 2.41 -10.60 -11.00
N LEU A 71 1.09 -10.64 -10.77
CA LEU A 71 0.46 -11.56 -9.81
C LEU A 71 0.70 -13.04 -10.14
N ALA A 72 1.09 -13.36 -11.38
CA ALA A 72 1.46 -14.71 -11.79
C ALA A 72 2.86 -15.11 -11.32
N ALA A 73 3.79 -14.15 -11.28
CA ALA A 73 5.18 -14.36 -10.87
C ALA A 73 5.39 -14.16 -9.37
N VAL A 74 4.73 -13.15 -8.80
CA VAL A 74 4.77 -12.82 -7.37
C VAL A 74 3.33 -12.72 -6.88
N PRO A 75 2.85 -13.74 -6.13
CA PRO A 75 1.51 -13.72 -5.57
C PRO A 75 1.25 -12.47 -4.72
N GLU A 76 -0.02 -12.07 -4.62
CA GLU A 76 -0.50 -10.93 -3.84
C GLU A 76 0.06 -10.92 -2.40
N ASP A 77 0.00 -12.06 -1.71
CA ASP A 77 0.53 -12.24 -0.35
C ASP A 77 2.05 -11.92 -0.27
N GLU A 78 2.84 -12.22 -1.30
CA GLU A 78 4.28 -11.93 -1.33
C GLU A 78 4.58 -10.46 -1.64
N LEU A 79 3.84 -9.85 -2.58
CA LEU A 79 3.94 -8.41 -2.85
C LEU A 79 3.59 -7.59 -1.62
N GLY A 80 2.52 -7.95 -0.92
CA GLY A 80 2.13 -7.34 0.35
C GLY A 80 3.22 -7.45 1.41
N ASN A 81 3.83 -8.63 1.56
CA ASN A 81 4.96 -8.83 2.49
C ASN A 81 6.17 -7.93 2.14
N GLY A 82 6.50 -7.79 0.85
CA GLY A 82 7.57 -6.91 0.39
C GLY A 82 7.28 -5.43 0.67
N TYR A 83 6.05 -4.98 0.44
CA TYR A 83 5.64 -3.62 0.73
C TYR A 83 5.68 -3.29 2.23
N GLU A 84 5.21 -4.22 3.06
CA GLU A 84 5.26 -4.12 4.52
C GLU A 84 6.69 -4.10 5.06
N TYR A 85 7.60 -4.87 4.45
CA TYR A 85 9.01 -4.79 4.77
C TYR A 85 9.58 -3.39 4.53
N LEU A 86 9.22 -2.74 3.42
CA LEU A 86 9.66 -1.38 3.11
C LEU A 86 9.10 -0.36 4.11
N ILE A 87 7.81 -0.44 4.46
CA ILE A 87 7.20 0.40 5.51
C ILE A 87 7.99 0.27 6.81
N LYS A 88 8.27 -0.97 7.24
CA LYS A 88 9.04 -1.21 8.47
C LYS A 88 10.43 -0.57 8.39
N LYS A 89 11.13 -0.71 7.26
CA LYS A 89 12.44 -0.10 7.07
C LYS A 89 12.40 1.43 7.16
N PHE A 90 11.39 2.06 6.54
CA PHE A 90 11.21 3.50 6.67
C PHE A 90 10.89 3.93 8.11
N ALA A 91 10.08 3.16 8.83
CA ALA A 91 9.78 3.44 10.24
C ALA A 91 11.05 3.35 11.10
N ASP A 92 11.85 2.28 10.95
CA ASP A 92 13.11 2.08 11.67
C ASP A 92 14.13 3.22 11.40
N ASP A 93 14.22 3.71 10.15
CA ASP A 93 15.17 4.74 9.74
C ASP A 93 14.74 6.18 10.12
N SER A 94 13.45 6.42 10.37
CA SER A 94 12.89 7.78 10.57
C SER A 94 13.23 8.45 11.90
N GLY A 95 13.86 7.74 12.85
CA GLY A 95 14.39 8.27 14.12
C GLY A 95 13.35 8.80 15.12
N HIS A 96 12.09 9.00 14.70
CA HIS A 96 10.96 9.23 15.59
C HIS A 96 10.62 7.90 16.27
N THR A 97 10.03 7.92 17.47
CA THR A 97 9.55 6.71 18.15
C THR A 97 8.59 5.95 17.22
N ALA A 98 9.11 4.98 16.47
CA ALA A 98 8.43 4.17 15.45
C ALA A 98 7.20 3.40 15.97
N GLN A 99 6.98 3.46 17.28
CA GLN A 99 5.89 2.86 18.03
C GLN A 99 4.52 3.44 17.66
N GLU A 100 4.42 4.68 17.17
CA GLU A 100 3.15 5.29 16.77
C GLU A 100 2.68 4.84 15.37
N PHE A 101 3.60 4.38 14.51
CA PHE A 101 3.30 4.11 13.09
C PHE A 101 3.28 2.63 12.73
N TYR A 102 3.96 1.79 13.50
CA TYR A 102 4.09 0.37 13.20
C TYR A 102 4.02 -0.49 14.46
N THR A 103 3.00 -1.34 14.53
CA THR A 103 2.91 -2.38 15.54
C THR A 103 3.67 -3.62 15.08
N ASN A 104 4.51 -4.18 15.94
CA ASN A 104 5.27 -5.40 15.64
C ASN A 104 4.33 -6.54 15.19
N ARG A 105 4.65 -7.16 14.04
CA ARG A 105 3.86 -8.25 13.42
C ARG A 105 3.61 -9.44 14.35
N THR A 106 4.55 -9.80 15.22
CA THR A 106 4.34 -10.87 16.20
C THR A 106 3.22 -10.53 17.17
N LEU A 107 3.13 -9.28 17.62
CA LEU A 107 2.05 -8.82 18.49
C LEU A 107 0.73 -8.70 17.74
N VAL A 108 0.75 -8.16 16.53
CA VAL A 108 -0.44 -8.08 15.66
C VAL A 108 -1.03 -9.47 15.41
N HIS A 109 -0.19 -10.44 15.04
CA HIS A 109 -0.65 -11.80 14.79
C HIS A 109 -1.19 -12.46 16.05
N LEU A 110 -0.52 -12.29 17.19
CA LEU A 110 -1.01 -12.79 18.48
C LEU A 110 -2.38 -12.20 18.82
N MET A 111 -2.55 -10.88 18.68
CA MET A 111 -3.82 -10.20 18.93
C MET A 111 -4.93 -10.72 18.00
N ALA A 112 -4.66 -10.87 16.70
CA ALA A 112 -5.62 -11.45 15.75
C ALA A 112 -6.01 -12.89 16.12
N GLN A 113 -5.04 -13.72 16.52
CA GLN A 113 -5.33 -15.08 17.00
C GLN A 113 -6.18 -15.10 18.27
N MET A 114 -5.95 -14.18 19.20
CA MET A 114 -6.71 -14.08 20.46
C MET A 114 -8.13 -13.55 20.24
N LEU A 115 -8.33 -12.69 19.24
CA LEU A 115 -9.64 -12.16 18.89
C LEU A 115 -10.54 -13.20 18.20
N GLU A 116 -9.94 -14.20 17.55
CA GLU A 116 -10.65 -15.28 16.87
C GLU A 116 -11.76 -14.78 15.90
N PRO A 117 -11.47 -13.83 14.99
CA PRO A 117 -12.49 -13.24 14.13
C PRO A 117 -13.16 -14.31 13.25
N GLN A 118 -14.47 -14.17 13.06
CA GLN A 118 -15.30 -15.12 12.31
C GLN A 118 -15.78 -14.55 10.97
N PRO A 119 -16.08 -15.42 9.98
CA PRO A 119 -16.80 -15.01 8.77
C PRO A 119 -18.13 -14.32 9.12
N GLY A 120 -18.45 -13.23 8.42
CA GLY A 120 -19.67 -12.44 8.63
C GLY A 120 -19.54 -11.32 9.66
N GLU A 121 -18.44 -11.27 10.42
CA GLU A 121 -18.21 -10.21 11.40
C GLU A 121 -17.68 -8.91 10.78
N SER A 122 -17.77 -7.83 11.55
CA SER A 122 -17.16 -6.55 11.22
C SER A 122 -16.03 -6.24 12.19
N ILE A 123 -14.86 -5.90 11.66
CA ILE A 123 -13.65 -5.61 12.41
C ILE A 123 -13.37 -4.12 12.30
N TYR A 124 -13.15 -3.48 13.45
CA TYR A 124 -12.91 -2.05 13.53
C TYR A 124 -11.61 -1.73 14.27
N ASP A 125 -10.77 -0.91 13.66
CA ASP A 125 -9.56 -0.37 14.28
C ASP A 125 -9.61 1.18 14.24
N PRO A 126 -9.81 1.86 15.38
CA PRO A 126 -9.96 3.32 15.44
C PRO A 126 -8.66 4.10 15.23
N THR A 127 -7.51 3.41 15.19
CA THR A 127 -6.17 3.98 15.02
C THR A 127 -5.35 3.03 14.14
N CYS A 128 -5.85 2.77 12.94
CA CYS A 128 -5.41 1.64 12.14
C CYS A 128 -4.00 1.76 11.58
N GLY A 129 -3.37 2.94 11.65
CA GLY A 129 -2.04 3.17 11.13
C GLY A 129 -2.00 2.80 9.65
N THR A 130 -1.08 1.91 9.27
CA THR A 130 -0.95 1.36 7.90
C THR A 130 -1.91 0.19 7.61
N GLY A 131 -2.90 -0.08 8.46
CA GLY A 131 -3.90 -1.14 8.28
C GLY A 131 -3.42 -2.55 8.66
N GLY A 132 -2.22 -2.69 9.22
CA GLY A 132 -1.60 -4.00 9.48
C GLY A 132 -2.42 -4.94 10.37
N MET A 133 -3.15 -4.39 11.35
CA MET A 133 -4.04 -5.17 12.24
C MET A 133 -5.25 -5.72 11.48
N LEU A 134 -5.92 -4.88 10.68
CA LEU A 134 -7.09 -5.26 9.89
C LEU A 134 -6.76 -6.40 8.93
N ILE A 135 -5.62 -6.30 8.24
CA ILE A 135 -5.13 -7.33 7.32
C ILE A 135 -4.81 -8.62 8.07
N SER A 136 -4.19 -8.54 9.23
CA SER A 136 -3.89 -9.73 10.04
C SER A 136 -5.14 -10.44 10.54
N CYS A 137 -6.21 -9.70 10.85
CA CYS A 137 -7.47 -10.32 11.24
C CYS A 137 -8.13 -11.02 10.06
N LEU A 138 -8.11 -10.41 8.86
CA LEU A 138 -8.62 -11.04 7.65
C LEU A 138 -7.82 -12.30 7.28
N ALA A 139 -6.50 -12.24 7.42
CA ALA A 139 -5.61 -13.39 7.23
C ALA A 139 -5.91 -14.51 8.25
N GLU A 140 -6.28 -14.17 9.49
CA GLU A 140 -6.69 -15.16 10.50
C GLU A 140 -8.01 -15.84 10.15
N VAL A 141 -9.01 -15.09 9.67
CA VAL A 141 -10.27 -15.65 9.13
C VAL A 141 -9.96 -16.65 8.01
N LYS A 142 -9.12 -16.26 7.05
CA LYS A 142 -8.66 -17.12 5.93
C LYS A 142 -7.95 -18.37 6.45
N ARG A 143 -7.04 -18.22 7.41
CA ARG A 143 -6.25 -19.33 8.00
C ARG A 143 -7.14 -20.38 8.67
N ARG A 144 -8.27 -19.96 9.26
CA ARG A 144 -9.26 -20.85 9.88
C ARG A 144 -10.27 -21.45 8.88
N GLY A 145 -10.09 -21.21 7.58
CA GLY A 145 -10.98 -21.72 6.52
C GLY A 145 -12.24 -20.87 6.30
N GLY A 146 -12.28 -19.66 6.84
CA GLY A 146 -13.40 -18.73 6.70
C GLY A 146 -13.40 -17.96 5.38
N ASP A 147 -14.60 -17.54 4.92
CA ASP A 147 -14.75 -16.70 3.72
C ASP A 147 -14.56 -15.22 4.07
N ILE A 148 -13.39 -14.68 3.73
CA ILE A 148 -13.01 -13.29 3.98
C ILE A 148 -13.93 -12.26 3.33
N ARG A 149 -14.66 -12.62 2.26
CA ARG A 149 -15.56 -11.71 1.54
C ARG A 149 -16.80 -11.34 2.36
N THR A 150 -17.08 -12.11 3.40
CA THR A 150 -18.18 -11.88 4.34
C THR A 150 -17.78 -10.99 5.51
N THR A 151 -16.49 -10.71 5.68
CA THR A 151 -15.95 -9.92 6.80
C THR A 151 -15.81 -8.46 6.39
N GLY A 152 -16.43 -7.56 7.16
CA GLY A 152 -16.28 -6.12 6.97
C GLY A 152 -15.03 -5.58 7.68
N LEU A 153 -14.24 -4.74 7.01
CA LEU A 153 -13.09 -4.06 7.61
C LEU A 153 -13.35 -2.55 7.67
N TYR A 154 -13.15 -1.97 8.84
CA TYR A 154 -13.34 -0.56 9.11
C TYR A 154 -12.11 -0.02 9.85
N GLY A 155 -11.56 1.10 9.39
CA GLY A 155 -10.39 1.70 9.99
C GLY A 155 -10.50 3.22 10.05
N GLN A 156 -9.97 3.82 11.11
CA GLN A 156 -9.78 5.26 11.23
C GLN A 156 -8.30 5.57 11.47
N GLU A 157 -7.79 6.58 10.79
CA GLU A 157 -6.43 7.06 10.93
C GLU A 157 -6.43 8.58 10.79
N LEU A 158 -5.72 9.26 11.69
CA LEU A 158 -5.66 10.72 11.77
C LEU A 158 -4.74 11.28 10.68
N ILE A 159 -3.63 10.62 10.42
CA ILE A 159 -2.59 11.07 9.52
C ILE A 159 -2.93 10.63 8.09
N THR A 160 -3.22 11.60 7.22
CA THR A 160 -3.70 11.35 5.86
C THR A 160 -2.76 10.47 5.03
N ILE A 161 -1.44 10.67 5.15
CA ILE A 161 -0.47 9.86 4.43
C ILE A 161 -0.44 8.40 4.93
N THR A 162 -0.61 8.19 6.24
CA THR A 162 -0.69 6.85 6.82
C THR A 162 -2.00 6.14 6.44
N ALA A 163 -3.12 6.87 6.44
CA ALA A 163 -4.40 6.37 5.96
C ALA A 163 -4.36 5.97 4.47
N ALA A 164 -3.64 6.74 3.65
CA ALA A 164 -3.40 6.42 2.25
C ALA A 164 -2.62 5.11 2.09
N ILE A 165 -1.57 4.90 2.90
CA ILE A 165 -0.82 3.63 2.95
C ILE A 165 -1.75 2.48 3.36
N ALA A 166 -2.58 2.65 4.40
CA ALA A 166 -3.54 1.63 4.81
C ALA A 166 -4.50 1.22 3.69
N ARG A 167 -4.97 2.19 2.90
CA ARG A 167 -5.83 1.91 1.75
C ARG A 167 -5.10 1.22 0.62
N MET A 168 -3.84 1.58 0.34
CA MET A 168 -3.01 0.81 -0.61
C MET A 168 -2.87 -0.64 -0.15
N ASN A 169 -2.56 -0.84 1.13
CA ASN A 169 -2.39 -2.14 1.76
C ASN A 169 -3.64 -3.02 1.78
N LEU A 170 -4.83 -2.44 1.69
CA LEU A 170 -6.10 -3.18 1.60
C LEU A 170 -6.56 -3.42 0.15
N VAL A 171 -5.86 -2.82 -0.82
CA VAL A 171 -6.10 -3.01 -2.26
C VAL A 171 -5.17 -4.06 -2.84
N ILE A 172 -3.92 -4.09 -2.35
CA ILE A 172 -2.93 -5.16 -2.52
C ILE A 172 -3.27 -6.27 -1.52
#